data_AF-A0A4R2NXB1-F1
#
_entry.id   AF-A0A4R2NXB1-F1
#
_cell.length_a   1.000
_cell.length_b   1.000
_cell.length_c   1.000
_cell.angle_alpha   90.00
_cell.angle_beta   90.00
_cell.angle_gamma   90.00
#
_symmetry.space_group_name_H-M   'P 1'
#
loop_
_entity.id
_entity.type
_entity.pdbx_description
1 polymer ?
#
loop_
_entity_poly.entity_id
_entity_poly.type
_entity_poly.pdbx_seq_one_letter_code
_entity_poly.pdbx_strand_id
1 'polypeptide(L)'
;MKQTLITFLLVVSQIVGAQSEFTEIEKTLQNYIEGSSYNKRNLIKSAFADNATLYLTTRDGFKRFTPTEYANFFKNAQEGQFNGRVGKILSLEIISDIAIAKVEIKIPKSKVIYIDLFLLKKS
;
A
#
# COMPACT_ATOMS: atom_id res chain seq x y z
N MET A 1 5.52 32.36 29.77
CA MET A 1 6.17 31.05 30.03
C MET A 1 5.16 29.91 30.00
N LYS A 2 4.08 29.88 30.80
CA LYS A 2 3.08 28.80 30.74
C LYS A 2 2.32 28.72 29.41
N GLN A 3 1.84 29.85 28.87
CA GLN A 3 1.14 29.88 27.58
C GLN A 3 2.07 29.50 26.41
N THR A 4 3.31 29.99 26.41
CA THR A 4 4.32 29.60 25.42
C THR A 4 4.65 28.10 25.47
N LEU A 5 4.68 27.50 26.65
CA LEU A 5 4.88 26.06 26.81
C LEU A 5 3.70 25.23 26.29
N ILE A 6 2.46 25.68 26.53
CA ILE A 6 1.24 25.00 26.03
C ILE A 6 1.18 25.05 24.49
N THR A 7 1.44 26.22 23.91
CA THR A 7 1.48 26.36 22.44
C THR A 7 2.57 25.48 21.83
N PHE A 8 3.75 25.42 22.44
CA PHE A 8 4.82 24.52 21.99
C PHE A 8 4.39 23.05 22.04
N LEU A 9 3.74 22.61 23.13
CA LEU A 9 3.25 21.24 23.27
C LEU A 9 2.22 20.88 22.19
N LEU A 10 1.29 21.79 21.88
CA LEU A 10 0.28 21.60 20.84
C LEU A 10 0.93 21.40 19.47
N VAL A 11 1.92 22.22 19.11
CA VAL A 11 2.64 22.08 17.83
C VAL A 11 3.36 20.74 17.73
N VAL A 12 4.05 20.31 18.80
CA VAL A 12 4.73 19.01 18.83
C VAL A 12 3.74 17.85 18.65
N SER A 13 2.56 17.93 19.27
CA SER A 13 1.54 16.88 19.15
C SER A 13 1.03 16.69 17.71
N GLN A 14 0.89 17.78 16.95
CA GLN A 14 0.46 17.72 15.54
C GLN A 14 1.53 17.06 14.66
N ILE A 15 2.81 17.38 14.89
CA ILE A 15 3.94 16.80 14.14
C ILE A 15 4.04 15.29 14.40
N VAL A 16 3.91 14.87 15.65
CA VAL A 16 3.93 13.43 16.02
C VAL A 16 2.76 12.68 15.38
N GLY A 17 1.57 13.29 15.36
CA GLY A 17 0.40 12.71 14.69
C GLY A 17 0.63 12.46 13.19
N ALA A 18 1.11 13.48 12.47
CA ALA A 18 1.39 13.37 11.03
C ALA A 18 2.47 12.32 10.71
N GLN A 19 3.54 12.24 11.53
CA GLN A 19 4.60 11.24 11.35
C GLN A 19 4.06 9.80 11.55
N SER A 20 3.17 9.62 12.52
CA SER A 20 2.53 8.33 12.77
C SER A 20 1.65 7.90 11.60
N GLU A 21 0.89 8.82 11.01
CA GLU A 21 0.02 8.53 9.86
C GLU A 21 0.82 8.08 8.64
N PHE A 22 1.91 8.78 8.33
CA PHE A 22 2.82 8.39 7.25
C PHE A 22 3.35 6.97 7.47
N THR A 23 3.76 6.65 8.69
CA THR A 23 4.33 5.34 9.05
C THR A 23 3.33 4.19 8.87
N GLU A 24 2.07 4.38 9.25
CA GLU A 24 1.03 3.35 9.09
C GLU A 24 0.61 3.14 7.63
N ILE A 25 0.52 4.22 6.84
CA ILE A 25 0.25 4.11 5.40
C ILE A 25 1.42 3.42 4.70
N GLU A 26 2.65 3.80 5.01
CA GLU A 26 3.85 3.15 4.46
C GLU A 26 3.85 1.66 4.78
N LYS A 27 3.58 1.27 6.03
CA LYS A 27 3.45 -0.14 6.44
C LYS A 27 2.37 -0.88 5.64
N THR A 28 1.23 -0.25 5.38
CA THR A 28 0.17 -0.83 4.56
C THR A 28 0.64 -1.08 3.12
N LEU A 29 1.32 -0.10 2.51
CA LEU A 29 1.91 -0.24 1.18
C LEU A 29 3.04 -1.28 1.14
N GLN A 30 3.83 -1.39 2.21
CA GLN A 30 4.86 -2.41 2.33
C GLN A 30 4.27 -3.81 2.46
N ASN A 31 3.16 -3.99 3.18
CA ASN A 31 2.42 -5.26 3.20
C ASN A 31 1.98 -5.67 1.79
N TYR A 32 1.48 -4.73 0.99
CA TYR A 32 1.15 -4.98 -0.41
C TYR A 32 2.38 -5.38 -1.23
N ILE A 33 3.47 -4.61 -1.14
CA ILE A 33 4.71 -4.84 -1.87
C ILE A 33 5.29 -6.21 -1.50
N GLU A 34 5.57 -6.44 -0.22
CA GLU A 34 6.15 -7.69 0.28
C GLU A 34 5.21 -8.88 0.02
N GLY A 35 3.91 -8.70 0.27
CA GLY A 35 2.90 -9.70 0.00
C GLY A 35 2.93 -10.17 -1.46
N SER A 36 2.95 -9.21 -2.39
CA SER A 36 3.00 -9.53 -3.81
C SER A 36 4.37 -10.05 -4.27
N SER A 37 5.48 -9.63 -3.65
CA SER A 37 6.84 -10.05 -4.04
C SER A 37 7.24 -11.43 -3.51
N TYR A 38 6.65 -11.85 -2.38
CA TYR A 38 6.98 -13.11 -1.69
C TYR A 38 5.79 -14.07 -1.59
N ASN A 39 4.74 -13.85 -2.39
CA ASN A 39 3.54 -14.71 -2.44
C ASN A 39 2.80 -14.83 -1.09
N LYS A 40 2.95 -13.87 -0.18
CA LYS A 40 2.32 -13.89 1.15
C LYS A 40 0.90 -13.34 1.08
N ARG A 41 -0.05 -14.21 0.72
CA ARG A 41 -1.46 -13.83 0.48
C ARG A 41 -2.13 -13.11 1.65
N ASN A 42 -1.73 -13.41 2.89
CA ASN A 42 -2.28 -12.71 4.07
C ASN A 42 -1.84 -11.25 4.14
N LEU A 43 -0.58 -10.94 3.78
CA LEU A 43 -0.11 -9.54 3.71
C LEU A 43 -0.78 -8.77 2.57
N ILE A 44 -1.01 -9.43 1.43
CA ILE A 44 -1.76 -8.82 0.32
C ILE A 44 -3.16 -8.42 0.81
N LYS A 45 -3.89 -9.34 1.43
CA LYS A 45 -5.25 -9.08 1.93
C LYS A 45 -5.26 -7.98 3.00
N SER A 46 -4.30 -7.97 3.93
CA SER A 46 -4.27 -6.96 5.01
C SER A 46 -3.97 -5.55 4.51
N ALA A 47 -3.51 -5.38 3.27
CA ALA A 47 -3.30 -4.07 2.66
C ALA A 47 -4.58 -3.46 2.06
N PHE A 48 -5.69 -4.20 2.04
CA PHE A 48 -6.97 -3.76 1.48
C PHE A 48 -8.08 -3.86 2.52
N ALA A 49 -9.04 -2.93 2.46
CA ALA A 49 -10.33 -3.12 3.13
C ALA A 49 -11.06 -4.32 2.52
N ASP A 50 -11.89 -5.01 3.30
CA ASP A 50 -12.62 -6.20 2.85
C ASP A 50 -13.51 -5.93 1.62
N ASN A 51 -14.01 -4.70 1.48
CA ASN A 51 -14.85 -4.24 0.37
C ASN A 51 -14.08 -3.48 -0.73
N ALA A 52 -12.74 -3.46 -0.68
CA ALA A 52 -11.95 -2.76 -1.69
C ALA A 52 -12.15 -3.38 -3.08
N THR A 53 -11.99 -2.57 -4.11
CA THR A 53 -12.10 -3.00 -5.51
C THR A 53 -10.83 -2.67 -6.26
N LEU A 54 -10.25 -3.67 -6.92
CA LEU A 54 -9.10 -3.51 -7.80
C LEU A 54 -9.58 -3.52 -9.25
N TYR A 55 -9.09 -2.58 -10.04
CA TYR A 55 -9.43 -2.45 -11.46
C TYR A 55 -8.17 -2.74 -12.29
N LEU A 56 -8.17 -3.86 -13.00
CA LEU A 56 -6.99 -4.35 -13.71
C LEU A 56 -7.35 -4.74 -15.14
N THR A 57 -6.44 -4.51 -16.08
CA THR A 57 -6.51 -5.09 -17.42
C THR A 57 -5.70 -6.38 -17.44
N THR A 58 -6.38 -7.50 -17.70
CA THR A 58 -5.73 -8.80 -17.90
C THR A 58 -5.68 -9.13 -19.39
N ARG A 59 -5.21 -10.34 -19.73
CA ARG A 59 -5.27 -10.85 -21.11
C ARG A 59 -6.71 -10.95 -21.63
N ASP A 60 -7.69 -11.11 -20.74
CA ASP A 60 -9.11 -11.24 -21.07
C ASP A 60 -9.84 -9.89 -21.06
N GLY A 61 -9.11 -8.79 -20.87
CA GLY A 61 -9.63 -7.42 -20.85
C GLY A 61 -9.72 -6.80 -19.46
N PHE A 62 -10.44 -5.68 -19.39
CA PHE A 62 -10.64 -4.93 -18.15
C PHE A 62 -11.59 -5.67 -17.20
N LYS A 63 -11.18 -5.86 -15.95
CA LYS A 63 -11.97 -6.55 -14.94
C LYS A 63 -11.77 -5.95 -13.55
N ARG A 64 -12.84 -6.03 -12.75
CA ARG A 64 -12.82 -5.72 -11.32
C ARG A 64 -12.54 -6.99 -10.51
N PHE A 65 -11.68 -6.87 -9.51
CA PHE A 65 -11.34 -7.94 -8.57
C PHE A 65 -11.55 -7.50 -7.12
N THR A 66 -11.95 -8.43 -6.28
CA THR A 66 -11.87 -8.32 -4.82
C THR A 66 -10.42 -8.56 -4.34
N PRO A 67 -10.07 -8.15 -3.10
CA PRO A 67 -8.74 -8.41 -2.54
C PRO A 67 -8.40 -9.90 -2.49
N THR A 68 -9.40 -10.74 -2.16
CA THR A 68 -9.22 -12.20 -2.13
C THR A 68 -8.97 -12.77 -3.53
N GLU A 69 -9.70 -12.32 -4.56
CA GLU A 69 -9.45 -12.76 -5.93
C GLU A 69 -8.06 -12.34 -6.43
N TYR A 70 -7.62 -11.12 -6.12
CA TYR A 70 -6.29 -10.66 -6.47
C TYR A 70 -5.20 -11.45 -5.74
N ALA A 71 -5.34 -11.67 -4.42
CA ALA A 71 -4.42 -12.48 -3.64
C ALA A 71 -4.32 -13.92 -4.18
N ASN A 72 -5.40 -14.44 -4.78
CA ASN A 72 -5.40 -15.77 -5.40
C ASN A 72 -4.56 -15.88 -6.68
N PHE A 73 -4.09 -14.78 -7.26
CA PHE A 73 -3.10 -14.83 -8.34
C PHE A 73 -1.77 -15.44 -7.87
N PHE A 74 -1.51 -15.41 -6.56
CA PHE A 74 -0.28 -15.91 -5.93
C PHE A 74 -0.46 -17.29 -5.28
N LYS A 75 -1.65 -17.91 -5.38
CA LYS A 75 -2.00 -19.13 -4.60
C LYS A 75 -1.18 -20.38 -4.93
N ASN A 76 -0.66 -20.47 -6.15
CA ASN A 76 0.10 -21.63 -6.63
C ASN A 76 1.62 -21.47 -6.45
N ALA A 77 2.07 -20.31 -5.97
CA ALA A 77 3.47 -20.05 -5.70
C ALA A 77 3.82 -20.38 -4.25
N GLN A 78 5.08 -20.75 -4.00
CA GLN A 78 5.54 -21.04 -2.64
C GLN A 78 5.54 -19.74 -1.81
N GLU A 79 4.84 -19.77 -0.68
CA GLU A 79 4.81 -18.64 0.26
C GLU A 79 6.21 -18.37 0.82
N GLY A 80 6.60 -17.09 0.87
CA GLY A 80 7.93 -16.64 1.27
C GLY A 80 8.98 -16.71 0.16
N GLN A 81 8.69 -17.32 -0.99
CA GLN A 81 9.63 -17.35 -2.12
C GLN A 81 9.53 -16.06 -2.93
N PHE A 82 10.67 -15.40 -3.15
CA PHE A 82 10.72 -14.22 -4.01
C PHE A 82 10.35 -14.56 -5.46
N ASN A 83 9.39 -13.84 -6.05
CA ASN A 83 8.87 -14.11 -7.39
C ASN A 83 9.37 -13.15 -8.48
N GLY A 84 10.31 -12.27 -8.16
CA GLY A 84 10.90 -11.32 -9.11
C GLY A 84 10.20 -9.97 -9.18
N ARG A 85 9.12 -9.74 -8.43
CA ARG A 85 8.51 -8.41 -8.29
C ARG A 85 9.32 -7.56 -7.31
N VAL A 86 9.67 -6.34 -7.70
CA VAL A 86 10.39 -5.37 -6.87
C VAL A 86 9.51 -4.14 -6.77
N GLY A 87 9.04 -3.83 -5.56
CA GLY A 87 8.16 -2.69 -5.32
C GLY A 87 8.89 -1.46 -4.83
N LYS A 88 8.40 -0.28 -5.21
CA LYS A 88 8.87 1.02 -4.72
C LYS A 88 7.71 1.99 -4.60
N ILE A 89 7.55 2.63 -3.44
CA ILE A 89 6.63 3.75 -3.28
C ILE A 89 7.22 4.96 -4.02
N LEU A 90 6.50 5.50 -5.00
CA LEU A 90 6.92 6.66 -5.80
C LEU A 90 6.44 7.98 -5.20
N SER A 91 5.22 7.99 -4.68
CA SER A 91 4.62 9.18 -4.08
C SER A 91 3.52 8.78 -3.09
N LEU A 92 3.35 9.60 -2.07
CA LEU A 92 2.26 9.54 -1.10
C LEU A 92 1.78 10.95 -0.83
N GLU A 93 0.48 11.18 -0.99
CA GLU A 93 -0.20 12.43 -0.63
C GLU A 93 -1.29 12.11 0.39
N ILE A 94 -1.29 12.81 1.51
CA ILE A 94 -2.26 12.62 2.60
C ILE A 94 -3.14 13.87 2.66
N ILE A 95 -4.45 13.69 2.57
CA ILE A 95 -5.43 14.77 2.62
C ILE A 95 -6.44 14.42 3.71
N SER A 96 -6.25 14.98 4.90
CA SER A 96 -7.06 14.64 6.08
C SER A 96 -7.02 13.13 6.35
N ASP A 97 -8.15 12.44 6.25
CA ASP A 97 -8.30 11.02 6.58
C ASP A 97 -8.26 10.09 5.35
N ILE A 98 -7.90 10.61 4.19
CA ILE A 98 -7.65 9.87 2.94
C ILE A 98 -6.20 10.05 2.48
N ALA A 99 -5.71 9.10 1.69
CA ALA A 99 -4.41 9.22 1.04
C ALA A 99 -4.43 8.68 -0.39
N ILE A 100 -3.58 9.24 -1.25
CA ILE A 100 -3.33 8.75 -2.60
C ILE A 100 -1.86 8.31 -2.67
N ALA A 101 -1.61 7.09 -3.13
CA ALA A 101 -0.27 6.58 -3.31
C ALA A 101 -0.03 6.05 -4.72
N LYS A 102 1.22 6.14 -5.18
CA LYS A 102 1.71 5.49 -6.40
C LYS A 102 2.79 4.50 -6.01
N VAL A 103 2.61 3.24 -6.38
CA VAL A 103 3.61 2.19 -6.19
C VAL A 103 4.04 1.67 -7.54
N GLU A 104 5.35 1.66 -7.78
CA GLU A 104 5.93 0.99 -8.92
C GLU A 104 6.19 -0.47 -8.57
N ILE A 105 5.75 -1.40 -9.42
CA ILE A 105 6.19 -2.80 -9.36
C ILE A 105 6.97 -3.13 -10.62
N LYS A 106 8.27 -3.38 -10.46
CA LYS A 106 9.15 -3.85 -11.53
C LYS A 106 9.26 -5.36 -11.51
N ILE A 107 9.22 -5.98 -12.69
CA ILE A 107 9.60 -7.38 -12.90
C ILE A 107 10.80 -7.39 -13.85
N PRO A 108 12.05 -7.29 -13.33
CA PRO A 108 13.23 -7.05 -14.16
C PRO A 108 13.44 -8.12 -15.24
N LYS A 109 13.20 -9.39 -14.91
CA LYS A 109 13.37 -10.52 -15.83
C LYS A 109 12.54 -10.39 -17.10
N SER A 110 11.33 -9.84 -17.00
CA SER A 110 10.42 -9.64 -18.15
C SER A 110 10.36 -8.20 -18.64
N LYS A 111 11.15 -7.28 -18.07
CA LYS A 111 11.14 -5.84 -18.38
C LYS A 111 9.76 -5.19 -18.26
N VAL A 112 8.92 -5.73 -17.39
CA VAL A 112 7.56 -5.20 -17.13
C VAL A 112 7.61 -4.23 -15.96
N ILE A 113 6.88 -3.12 -16.07
CA ILE A 113 6.68 -2.12 -15.03
C ILE A 113 5.18 -1.89 -14.87
N TYR A 114 4.68 -2.03 -13.65
CA TYR A 114 3.34 -1.60 -13.26
C TYR A 114 3.43 -0.33 -12.42
N ILE A 115 2.44 0.55 -12.59
CA ILE A 115 2.23 1.71 -11.74
C ILE A 115 0.84 1.53 -11.10
N ASP A 116 0.86 1.14 -9.84
CA ASP A 116 -0.34 0.86 -9.06
C ASP A 116 -0.75 2.14 -8.33
N LEU A 117 -2.00 2.57 -8.55
CA LEU A 117 -2.59 3.74 -7.94
C LEU A 117 -3.51 3.31 -6.79
N PHE A 118 -3.29 3.87 -5.61
CA PHE A 118 -4.07 3.56 -4.41
C PHE A 118 -4.85 4.78 -3.97
N LEU A 119 -6.12 4.55 -3.61
CA LEU A 119 -6.90 5.44 -2.77
C LEU A 119 -7.09 4.74 -1.42
N LEU A 120 -6.52 5.32 -0.37
CA LEU A 120 -6.52 4.76 0.98
C LEU A 120 -7.38 5.61 1.90
N LYS A 121 -7.94 4.98 2.93
CA LYS A 121 -8.75 5.62 3.96
C LYS A 121 -8.23 5.20 5.33
N LYS A 122 -7.97 6.19 6.20
CA LYS A 122 -7.66 5.94 7.61
C LYS A 122 -8.88 5.31 8.29
N SER A 123 -8.68 4.15 8.90
CA SER A 123 -9.70 3.37 9.63
C SER A 123 -9.61 3.61 11.13
#